data_AF-A0A1N7LMP4-F1
#
_entry.id   AF-A0A1N7LMP4-F1
#
_cell.length_a   1.000
_cell.length_b   1.000
_cell.length_c   1.000
_cell.angle_alpha   90.00
_cell.angle_beta   90.00
_cell.angle_gamma   90.00
#
_symmetry.space_group_name_H-M   'P 1'
#
loop_
_entity.id
_entity.type
_entity.pdbx_description
1 polymer ?
#
loop_
_entity_poly.entity_id
_entity_poly.type
_entity_poly.pdbx_seq_one_letter_code
_entity_poly.pdbx_strand_id
1 'polypeptide(L)'
;MYTSRIAILTQPLGHNYGGLLQAYALQTYLKKLGCEVETLDRRQVIDVRVLAKLYFKDIAKLLLGRIKSLPTAGREARVLSALADFREKRLAMSPGILSEQEVRSYYRQRNFDAFIVGSDQVWRPRYSPSILNFYLDFLDDIKSPAKRIAYAASFGVDDWEYSSVLTEECKKLVQKFDAVSVREWSAVELCRDNLGVAAQWLIDPTLLLEPEDYEPLIAEGEECLDTDYVLSYVLDPAPEKRIIADSVGQSVGTGVFSIKPELSITQVRVKDTSKCRYPSIESWLQAFHNARFVVTDSFHGTVFSILFNKPFIAIGNSARGMARFESLLSQFGLSERLVESMRNVTPELVHCQIQWDTVNEKREALAGVGREFLKTNILGG
;
A
#
# COMPACT_ATOMS: atom_id res chain seq x y z
N MET A 1 -9.30 22.94 23.26
CA MET A 1 -9.59 22.83 21.82
C MET A 1 -10.31 21.53 21.59
N TYR A 2 -11.33 21.50 20.74
CA TYR A 2 -11.98 20.26 20.34
C TYR A 2 -11.01 19.46 19.46
N THR A 3 -10.71 18.22 19.85
CA THR A 3 -9.83 17.33 19.08
C THR A 3 -10.72 16.39 18.27
N SER A 4 -10.71 16.53 16.95
CA SER A 4 -11.50 15.65 16.07
C SER A 4 -11.00 14.22 16.14
N ARG A 5 -11.92 13.27 16.32
CA ARG A 5 -11.66 11.82 16.36
C ARG A 5 -11.92 11.19 15.00
N ILE A 6 -10.89 10.58 14.43
CA ILE A 6 -10.90 10.08 13.07
C ILE A 6 -10.68 8.57 13.06
N ALA A 7 -11.59 7.85 12.42
CA ALA A 7 -11.43 6.43 12.12
C ALA A 7 -10.96 6.24 10.68
N ILE A 8 -9.84 5.53 10.50
CA ILE A 8 -9.36 5.14 9.18
C ILE A 8 -9.77 3.70 8.90
N LEU A 9 -10.26 3.43 7.69
CA LEU A 9 -10.50 2.08 7.18
C LEU A 9 -9.66 1.85 5.92
N THR A 10 -8.76 0.86 5.99
CA THR A 10 -7.91 0.42 4.89
C THR A 10 -7.80 -1.10 4.86
N GLN A 11 -7.08 -1.67 3.88
CA GLN A 11 -6.88 -3.11 3.77
C GLN A 11 -6.17 -3.67 5.02
N PRO A 12 -6.38 -4.96 5.36
CA PRO A 12 -5.75 -5.57 6.54
C PRO A 12 -4.23 -5.39 6.56
N LEU A 13 -3.73 -4.79 7.64
CA LEU A 13 -2.31 -4.45 7.81
C LEU A 13 -1.53 -5.60 8.44
N GLY A 14 -0.24 -5.73 8.10
CA GLY A 14 0.71 -6.62 8.80
C GLY A 14 1.53 -7.56 7.92
N HIS A 15 1.33 -7.54 6.60
CA HIS A 15 2.03 -8.43 5.67
C HIS A 15 2.55 -7.73 4.41
N ASN A 16 2.44 -6.39 4.35
CA ASN A 16 2.80 -5.59 3.20
C ASN A 16 3.41 -4.24 3.64
N TYR A 17 4.60 -3.92 3.12
CA TYR A 17 5.31 -2.67 3.44
C TYR A 17 4.51 -1.43 3.02
N GLY A 18 3.97 -1.44 1.80
CA GLY A 18 3.18 -0.34 1.26
C GLY A 18 1.92 -0.05 2.08
N GLY A 19 1.16 -1.09 2.43
CA GLY A 19 -0.02 -0.95 3.28
C GLY A 19 0.30 -0.34 4.64
N LEU A 20 1.42 -0.75 5.26
CA LEU A 20 1.88 -0.20 6.55
C LEU A 20 2.33 1.27 6.41
N LEU A 21 3.09 1.59 5.36
CA LEU A 21 3.64 2.94 5.16
C LEU A 21 2.57 3.95 4.74
N GLN A 22 1.59 3.58 3.94
CA GLN A 22 0.47 4.47 3.59
C GLN A 22 -0.43 4.74 4.80
N ALA A 23 -0.65 3.72 5.65
CA ALA A 23 -1.40 3.89 6.89
C ALA A 23 -0.62 4.76 7.90
N TYR A 24 0.69 4.54 8.03
CA TYR A 24 1.57 5.38 8.83
C TYR A 24 1.52 6.83 8.37
N ALA A 25 1.64 7.08 7.07
CA ALA A 25 1.69 8.42 6.52
C ALA A 25 0.40 9.20 6.78
N LEU A 26 -0.75 8.57 6.51
CA LEU A 26 -2.06 9.18 6.77
C LEU A 26 -2.27 9.46 8.26
N GLN A 27 -1.95 8.50 9.14
CA GLN A 27 -2.04 8.71 10.59
C GLN A 27 -1.12 9.86 11.06
N THR A 28 0.12 9.90 10.60
CA THR A 28 1.09 10.92 10.97
C THR A 28 0.63 12.30 10.53
N TYR A 29 0.14 12.43 9.30
CA TYR A 29 -0.39 13.71 8.81
C TYR A 29 -1.60 14.17 9.62
N LEU A 30 -2.57 13.29 9.88
CA LEU A 30 -3.77 13.63 10.67
C LEU A 30 -3.43 13.99 12.12
N LYS A 31 -2.46 13.31 12.75
CA LYS A 31 -1.95 13.66 14.08
C LYS A 31 -1.28 15.04 14.09
N LYS A 32 -0.54 15.40 13.03
CA LYS A 32 0.01 16.76 12.85
C LYS A 32 -1.08 17.84 12.74
N LEU A 33 -2.28 17.50 12.25
CA LEU A 33 -3.45 18.38 12.27
C LEU A 33 -4.11 18.50 13.66
N GLY A 34 -3.60 17.79 14.67
CA GLY A 34 -4.16 17.78 16.02
C GLY A 34 -5.34 16.83 16.21
N CYS A 35 -5.58 15.91 15.27
CA CYS A 35 -6.64 14.90 15.38
C CYS A 35 -6.21 13.70 16.25
N GLU A 36 -7.18 13.09 16.93
CA GLU A 36 -7.05 11.75 17.52
C GLU A 36 -7.41 10.72 16.45
N VAL A 37 -6.51 9.77 16.17
CA VAL A 37 -6.63 8.89 15.00
C VAL A 37 -6.51 7.44 15.41
N GLU A 38 -7.38 6.60 14.86
CA GLU A 38 -7.36 5.15 15.02
C GLU A 38 -7.63 4.48 13.67
N THR A 39 -6.92 3.40 13.33
CA THR A 39 -7.20 2.57 12.15
C THR A 39 -7.95 1.32 12.55
N LEU A 40 -9.09 1.08 11.90
CA LEU A 40 -9.93 -0.09 12.13
C LEU A 40 -9.23 -1.34 11.61
N ASP A 41 -9.00 -2.30 12.49
CA ASP A 41 -8.42 -3.60 12.18
C ASP A 41 -9.51 -4.60 11.74
N ARG A 42 -10.11 -4.32 10.58
CA ARG A 42 -11.09 -5.21 9.95
C ARG A 42 -10.38 -6.40 9.30
N ARG A 43 -10.51 -7.59 9.87
CA ARG A 43 -9.84 -8.81 9.38
C ARG A 43 -10.81 -9.73 8.66
N GLN A 44 -10.29 -10.51 7.72
CA GLN A 44 -11.08 -11.55 7.05
C GLN A 44 -11.23 -12.77 7.97
N VAL A 45 -12.45 -13.30 8.07
CA VAL A 45 -12.68 -14.62 8.67
C VAL A 45 -12.60 -15.66 7.56
N ILE A 46 -11.61 -16.55 7.66
CA ILE A 46 -11.45 -17.66 6.71
C ILE A 46 -12.28 -18.84 7.20
N ASP A 47 -13.13 -19.38 6.33
CA ASP A 47 -13.92 -20.58 6.62
C ASP A 47 -13.01 -21.77 6.96
N VAL A 48 -13.33 -22.47 8.06
CA VAL A 48 -12.59 -23.65 8.55
C VAL A 48 -12.45 -24.73 7.47
N ARG A 49 -13.46 -24.91 6.61
CA ARG A 49 -13.42 -25.85 5.48
C ARG A 49 -12.39 -25.44 4.43
N VAL A 50 -12.27 -24.14 4.16
CA VAL A 50 -11.25 -23.59 3.26
C VAL A 50 -9.86 -23.80 3.87
N LEU A 51 -9.69 -23.53 5.16
CA LEU A 51 -8.44 -23.75 5.87
C LEU A 51 -8.02 -25.23 5.84
N ALA A 52 -8.96 -26.15 6.09
CA ALA A 52 -8.72 -27.59 6.01
C ALA A 52 -8.31 -28.01 4.59
N LYS A 53 -8.99 -27.50 3.55
CA LYS A 53 -8.65 -27.78 2.16
C LYS A 53 -7.24 -27.29 1.79
N LEU A 54 -6.86 -26.09 2.24
CA LEU A 54 -5.51 -25.56 2.05
C LEU A 54 -4.47 -26.43 2.77
N TYR A 55 -4.75 -26.83 4.00
CA TYR A 55 -3.88 -27.71 4.78
C TYR A 55 -3.65 -29.06 4.08
N PHE A 56 -4.71 -29.74 3.62
CA PHE A 56 -4.57 -30.99 2.86
C PHE A 56 -3.82 -30.80 1.54
N LYS A 57 -4.03 -29.67 0.84
CA LYS A 57 -3.28 -29.33 -0.37
C LYS A 57 -1.80 -29.17 -0.09
N ASP A 58 -1.42 -28.56 1.04
CA ASP A 58 -0.03 -28.39 1.41
C ASP A 58 0.61 -29.69 1.90
N ILE A 59 -0.13 -30.57 2.59
CA ILE A 59 0.31 -31.94 2.86
C ILE A 59 0.60 -32.68 1.55
N ALA A 60 -0.31 -32.62 0.57
CA ALA A 60 -0.10 -33.26 -0.72
C ALA A 60 1.16 -32.72 -1.42
N LYS A 61 1.38 -31.40 -1.41
CA LYS A 61 2.62 -30.79 -1.95
C LYS A 61 3.86 -31.28 -1.21
N LEU A 62 3.79 -31.44 0.12
CA LEU A 62 4.90 -31.92 0.94
C LEU A 62 5.26 -33.37 0.59
N LEU A 63 4.26 -34.24 0.48
CA LEU A 63 4.43 -35.65 0.09
C LEU A 63 4.97 -35.78 -1.35
N LEU A 64 4.56 -34.87 -2.25
CA LEU A 64 5.08 -34.78 -3.62
C LEU A 64 6.47 -34.12 -3.70
N GLY A 65 7.08 -33.75 -2.57
CA GLY A 65 8.39 -33.08 -2.53
C GLY A 65 8.41 -31.67 -3.12
N ARG A 66 7.25 -31.07 -3.39
CA ARG A 66 7.12 -29.71 -3.99
C ARG A 66 7.36 -28.60 -2.98
N ILE A 67 7.23 -28.89 -1.68
CA ILE A 67 7.58 -28.00 -0.58
C ILE A 67 8.45 -28.76 0.43
N LYS A 68 9.28 -28.06 1.19
CA LYS A 68 10.17 -28.64 2.20
C LYS A 68 9.57 -28.63 3.62
N SER A 69 8.51 -27.85 3.84
CA SER A 69 7.82 -27.77 5.13
C SER A 69 6.45 -27.11 4.99
N LEU A 70 5.56 -27.35 5.98
CA LEU A 70 4.22 -26.77 6.00
C LEU A 70 4.23 -25.29 6.45
N PRO A 71 3.45 -24.42 5.80
CA PRO A 71 3.29 -23.01 6.17
C PRO A 71 2.32 -22.87 7.35
N THR A 72 2.79 -23.12 8.57
CA THR A 72 1.94 -22.98 9.76
C THR A 72 1.82 -21.51 10.20
N ALA A 73 0.69 -21.15 10.80
CA ALA A 73 0.44 -19.79 11.30
C ALA A 73 1.56 -19.27 12.22
N GLY A 74 2.09 -20.13 13.10
CA GLY A 74 3.21 -19.76 13.99
C GLY A 74 4.51 -19.47 13.23
N ARG A 75 4.75 -20.10 12.07
CA ARG A 75 5.92 -19.80 11.24
C ARG A 75 5.73 -18.53 10.43
N GLU A 76 4.54 -18.31 9.88
CA GLU A 76 4.18 -17.07 9.21
C GLU A 76 4.32 -15.87 10.15
N ALA A 77 3.79 -15.99 11.38
CA ALA A 77 3.93 -14.96 12.41
C ALA A 77 5.40 -14.63 12.74
N ARG A 78 6.28 -15.64 12.81
CA ARG A 78 7.72 -15.44 13.05
C ARG A 78 8.45 -14.78 11.88
N VAL A 79 7.95 -14.97 10.66
CA VAL A 79 8.55 -14.42 9.45
C VAL A 79 8.11 -12.98 9.21
N LEU A 80 6.87 -12.66 9.59
CA LEU A 80 6.28 -11.33 9.50
C LEU A 80 6.47 -10.51 10.79
N SER A 81 7.19 -11.01 11.79
CA SER A 81 7.23 -10.41 13.13
C SER A 81 7.69 -8.96 13.12
N ALA A 82 8.69 -8.61 12.30
CA ALA A 82 9.16 -7.23 12.19
C ALA A 82 8.09 -6.27 11.64
N LEU A 83 7.28 -6.73 10.68
CA LEU A 83 6.16 -5.94 10.13
C LEU A 83 5.01 -5.82 11.15
N ALA A 84 4.74 -6.90 11.89
CA ALA A 84 3.77 -6.88 12.97
C ALA A 84 4.20 -5.95 14.10
N ASP A 85 5.48 -5.96 14.47
CA ASP A 85 6.06 -5.08 15.48
C ASP A 85 5.94 -3.61 15.06
N PHE A 86 6.22 -3.28 13.79
CA PHE A 86 5.98 -1.93 13.27
C PHE A 86 4.52 -1.53 13.40
N ARG A 87 3.59 -2.39 12.98
CA ARG A 87 2.14 -2.14 13.08
C ARG A 87 1.74 -1.84 14.52
N GLU A 88 2.17 -2.63 15.49
CA GLU A 88 1.80 -2.46 16.90
C GLU A 88 2.47 -1.24 17.56
N LYS A 89 3.71 -0.91 17.20
CA LYS A 89 4.46 0.19 17.81
C LYS A 89 4.17 1.55 17.19
N ARG A 90 3.88 1.60 15.88
CA ARG A 90 3.81 2.85 15.10
C ARG A 90 2.41 3.24 14.68
N LEU A 91 1.46 2.31 14.67
CA LEU A 91 0.08 2.59 14.26
C LEU A 91 -0.87 2.51 15.45
N ALA A 92 -1.77 3.48 15.55
CA ALA A 92 -2.90 3.40 16.46
C ALA A 92 -3.96 2.50 15.81
N MET A 93 -4.12 1.28 16.33
CA MET A 93 -5.02 0.26 15.80
C MET A 93 -6.19 0.02 16.76
N SER A 94 -7.38 -0.21 16.22
CA SER A 94 -8.47 -0.78 17.00
C SER A 94 -8.16 -2.22 17.43
N PRO A 95 -8.90 -2.78 18.40
CA PRO A 95 -9.02 -4.23 18.55
C PRO A 95 -9.41 -4.89 17.21
N GLY A 96 -9.01 -6.15 17.03
CA GLY A 96 -9.34 -6.91 15.83
C GLY A 96 -10.84 -7.13 15.67
N ILE A 97 -11.37 -6.81 14.50
CA ILE A 97 -12.80 -6.92 14.16
C ILE A 97 -12.98 -7.98 13.08
N LEU A 98 -13.74 -9.02 13.40
CA LEU A 98 -13.94 -10.22 12.60
C LEU A 98 -15.31 -10.28 11.91
N SER A 99 -16.31 -9.56 12.43
CA SER A 99 -17.68 -9.63 11.90
C SER A 99 -18.35 -8.27 11.67
N GLU A 100 -19.40 -8.28 10.83
CA GLU A 100 -20.26 -7.11 10.57
C GLU A 100 -20.93 -6.56 11.84
N GLN A 101 -21.30 -7.46 12.75
CA GLN A 101 -21.89 -7.11 14.04
C GLN A 101 -20.88 -6.42 14.94
N GLU A 102 -19.63 -6.90 14.95
CA GLU A 102 -18.54 -6.30 15.72
C GLU A 102 -18.19 -4.91 15.19
N VAL A 103 -18.09 -4.69 13.87
CA VAL A 103 -17.85 -3.35 13.29
C VAL A 103 -18.93 -2.37 13.76
N ARG A 104 -20.20 -2.77 13.66
CA ARG A 104 -21.34 -1.93 14.09
C ARG A 104 -21.32 -1.65 15.59
N SER A 105 -21.03 -2.66 16.40
CA SER A 105 -20.96 -2.52 17.86
C SER A 105 -19.80 -1.60 18.26
N TYR A 106 -18.65 -1.79 17.62
CA TYR A 106 -17.45 -0.99 17.84
C TYR A 106 -17.72 0.48 17.55
N TYR A 107 -18.36 0.77 16.42
CA TYR A 107 -18.73 2.13 16.08
C TYR A 107 -19.76 2.74 17.04
N ARG A 108 -20.82 2.02 17.41
CA ARG A 108 -21.85 2.54 18.35
C ARG A 108 -21.28 2.95 19.71
N GLN A 109 -20.14 2.38 20.10
CA GLN A 109 -19.46 2.68 21.37
C GLN A 109 -18.45 3.83 21.26
N ARG A 110 -18.17 4.33 20.06
CA ARG A 110 -17.15 5.36 19.79
C ARG A 110 -17.75 6.53 19.01
N ASN A 111 -17.56 7.73 19.52
CA ASN A 111 -17.95 8.96 18.83
C ASN A 111 -16.79 9.42 17.93
N PHE A 112 -16.81 9.02 16.66
CA PHE A 112 -15.93 9.56 15.63
C PHE A 112 -16.58 10.75 14.95
N ASP A 113 -15.78 11.77 14.64
CA ASP A 113 -16.19 12.94 13.88
C ASP A 113 -16.08 12.70 12.37
N ALA A 114 -15.15 11.82 11.95
CA ALA A 114 -15.02 11.43 10.56
C ALA A 114 -14.51 9.99 10.38
N PHE A 115 -14.89 9.42 9.26
CA PHE A 115 -14.38 8.19 8.69
C PHE A 115 -13.62 8.48 7.42
N ILE A 116 -12.40 7.95 7.33
CA ILE A 116 -11.58 8.05 6.14
C ILE A 116 -11.33 6.64 5.59
N VAL A 117 -11.81 6.39 4.37
CA VAL A 117 -11.54 5.16 3.63
C VAL A 117 -10.40 5.39 2.65
N GLY A 118 -9.38 4.51 2.65
CA GLY A 118 -8.26 4.58 1.72
C GLY A 118 -6.89 4.55 2.41
N SER A 119 -5.78 4.74 1.69
CA SER A 119 -5.68 4.96 0.22
C SER A 119 -5.40 3.69 -0.60
N ASP A 120 -5.30 2.54 0.07
CA ASP A 120 -4.93 1.30 -0.62
C ASP A 120 -6.05 0.81 -1.56
N GLN A 121 -5.92 -0.40 -2.13
CA GLN A 121 -6.91 -1.02 -3.02
C GLN A 121 -8.22 -1.42 -2.29
N VAL A 122 -8.79 -0.52 -1.50
CA VAL A 122 -10.00 -0.65 -0.67
C VAL A 122 -11.26 -0.82 -1.50
N TRP A 123 -11.26 -0.28 -2.72
CA TRP A 123 -12.35 -0.39 -3.69
C TRP A 123 -12.07 -1.43 -4.77
N ARG A 124 -11.24 -2.42 -4.45
CA ARG A 124 -11.06 -3.60 -5.28
C ARG A 124 -11.77 -4.81 -4.68
N PRO A 125 -12.92 -5.26 -5.23
CA PRO A 125 -13.72 -6.35 -4.64
C PRO A 125 -12.94 -7.64 -4.39
N ARG A 126 -11.94 -7.93 -5.22
CA ARG A 126 -11.11 -9.14 -5.11
C ARG A 126 -10.26 -9.20 -3.83
N TYR A 127 -9.92 -8.05 -3.25
CA TYR A 127 -8.99 -7.95 -2.11
C TYR A 127 -9.69 -7.64 -0.79
N SER A 128 -10.90 -7.08 -0.85
CA SER A 128 -11.61 -6.62 0.34
C SER A 128 -12.23 -7.78 1.13
N PRO A 129 -12.01 -7.87 2.47
CA PRO A 129 -12.69 -8.86 3.32
C PRO A 129 -14.22 -8.74 3.28
N SER A 130 -14.71 -7.50 3.17
CA SER A 130 -16.12 -7.14 2.97
C SER A 130 -16.12 -5.81 2.21
N ILE A 131 -16.42 -5.85 0.90
CA ILE A 131 -16.32 -4.66 0.05
C ILE A 131 -17.24 -3.53 0.52
N LEU A 132 -18.45 -3.85 1.00
CA LEU A 132 -19.43 -2.88 1.47
C LEU A 132 -18.95 -2.09 2.71
N ASN A 133 -18.09 -2.69 3.56
CA ASN A 133 -17.49 -1.96 4.69
C ASN A 133 -16.62 -0.80 4.20
N PHE A 134 -15.92 -0.94 3.07
CA PHE A 134 -15.15 0.15 2.46
C PHE A 134 -16.03 1.19 1.76
N TYR A 135 -17.34 1.00 1.78
CA TYR A 135 -18.34 2.00 1.45
C TYR A 135 -19.16 2.42 2.69
N LEU A 136 -18.68 2.06 3.89
CA LEU A 136 -19.24 2.43 5.19
C LEU A 136 -20.71 2.00 5.38
N ASP A 137 -21.08 0.82 4.87
CA ASP A 137 -22.43 0.25 5.01
C ASP A 137 -22.88 0.10 6.47
N PHE A 138 -21.94 -0.08 7.39
CA PHE A 138 -22.20 -0.15 8.83
C PHE A 138 -22.65 1.17 9.46
N LEU A 139 -22.66 2.26 8.69
CA LEU A 139 -23.21 3.54 9.10
C LEU A 139 -24.64 3.77 8.58
N ASP A 140 -25.19 2.87 7.77
CA ASP A 140 -26.50 3.08 7.15
C ASP A 140 -27.68 2.79 8.08
N ASP A 141 -27.51 1.89 9.05
CA ASP A 141 -28.51 1.57 10.08
C ASP A 141 -28.31 2.37 11.37
N ILE A 142 -27.44 3.38 11.36
CA ILE A 142 -27.10 4.21 12.53
C ILE A 142 -27.17 5.69 12.13
N LYS A 143 -27.87 6.51 12.91
CA LYS A 143 -27.80 7.97 12.75
C LYS A 143 -26.43 8.45 13.21
N SER A 144 -25.50 8.53 12.27
CA SER A 144 -24.14 9.05 12.48
C SER A 144 -24.06 10.48 11.94
N PRO A 145 -23.64 11.48 12.74
CA PRO A 145 -23.27 12.79 12.23
C PRO A 145 -21.85 12.83 11.65
N ALA A 146 -21.11 11.71 11.68
CA ALA A 146 -19.72 11.66 11.28
C ALA A 146 -19.56 11.86 9.77
N LYS A 147 -18.54 12.61 9.39
CA LYS A 147 -18.16 12.81 7.99
C LYS A 147 -17.70 11.50 7.35
N ARG A 148 -18.11 11.24 6.12
CA ARG A 148 -17.72 10.07 5.32
C ARG A 148 -16.79 10.53 4.20
N ILE A 149 -15.51 10.18 4.27
CA ILE A 149 -14.48 10.68 3.36
C ILE A 149 -13.77 9.48 2.72
N ALA A 150 -13.59 9.50 1.41
CA ALA A 150 -12.64 8.62 0.73
C ALA A 150 -11.39 9.45 0.40
N TYR A 151 -10.24 9.04 0.93
CA TYR A 151 -8.95 9.67 0.64
C TYR A 151 -8.09 8.77 -0.24
N ALA A 152 -7.83 9.22 -1.46
CA ALA A 152 -7.04 8.50 -2.46
C ALA A 152 -7.42 7.01 -2.53
N ALA A 153 -8.71 6.68 -2.49
CA ALA A 153 -9.16 5.28 -2.58
C ALA A 153 -8.76 4.69 -3.93
N SER A 154 -8.38 3.41 -3.94
CA SER A 154 -7.85 2.77 -5.15
C SER A 154 -8.70 1.57 -5.57
N PHE A 155 -9.02 1.52 -6.86
CA PHE A 155 -9.57 0.34 -7.52
C PHE A 155 -8.45 -0.62 -7.94
N GLY A 156 -7.24 -0.09 -8.15
CA GLY A 156 -6.07 -0.87 -8.51
C GLY A 156 -6.00 -1.30 -9.97
N VAL A 157 -7.09 -1.12 -10.72
CA VAL A 157 -7.28 -1.45 -12.12
C VAL A 157 -8.11 -0.36 -12.80
N ASP A 158 -8.15 -0.37 -14.12
CA ASP A 158 -8.95 0.52 -14.97
C ASP A 158 -10.25 -0.13 -15.46
N ASP A 159 -10.45 -1.43 -15.23
CA ASP A 159 -11.71 -2.13 -15.51
C ASP A 159 -12.65 -2.21 -14.29
N TRP A 160 -13.96 -2.19 -14.56
CA TRP A 160 -14.99 -2.28 -13.52
C TRP A 160 -15.20 -3.74 -13.08
N GLU A 161 -14.52 -4.17 -12.00
CA GLU A 161 -14.58 -5.55 -11.47
C GLU A 161 -15.87 -5.89 -10.67
N TYR A 162 -16.87 -5.00 -10.62
CA TYR A 162 -18.08 -5.16 -9.80
C TYR A 162 -19.23 -5.82 -10.57
N SER A 163 -20.04 -6.64 -9.88
CA SER A 163 -21.32 -7.12 -10.43
C SER A 163 -22.36 -5.99 -10.47
N SER A 164 -23.43 -6.15 -11.25
CA SER A 164 -24.51 -5.16 -11.31
C SER A 164 -25.18 -4.91 -9.95
N VAL A 165 -25.42 -5.98 -9.18
CA VAL A 165 -25.98 -5.90 -7.83
C VAL A 165 -25.04 -5.12 -6.91
N LEU A 166 -23.75 -5.46 -6.90
CA LEU A 166 -22.78 -4.81 -6.04
C LEU A 166 -22.55 -3.34 -6.44
N THR A 167 -22.60 -3.05 -7.74
CA THR A 167 -22.51 -1.68 -8.27
C THR A 167 -23.63 -0.81 -7.70
N GLU A 168 -24.88 -1.29 -7.71
CA GLU A 168 -26.01 -0.54 -7.18
C GLU A 168 -25.96 -0.35 -5.66
N GLU A 169 -25.43 -1.32 -4.91
CA GLU A 169 -25.20 -1.18 -3.46
C GLU A 169 -24.12 -0.14 -3.16
N CYS A 170 -22.95 -0.27 -3.77
CA CYS A 170 -21.83 0.66 -3.60
C CYS A 170 -22.19 2.08 -4.04
N LYS A 171 -22.96 2.23 -5.13
CA LYS A 171 -23.48 3.51 -5.62
C LYS A 171 -24.32 4.22 -4.56
N LYS A 172 -25.29 3.54 -3.98
CA LYS A 172 -26.15 4.11 -2.91
C LYS A 172 -25.35 4.53 -1.68
N LEU A 173 -24.30 3.78 -1.36
CA LEU A 173 -23.45 4.02 -0.21
C LEU A 173 -22.49 5.20 -0.43
N VAL A 174 -21.78 5.23 -1.56
CA VAL A 174 -20.80 6.29 -1.85
C VAL A 174 -21.46 7.64 -2.05
N GLN A 175 -22.70 7.70 -2.52
CA GLN A 175 -23.48 8.94 -2.62
C GLN A 175 -23.74 9.60 -1.25
N LYS A 176 -23.49 8.89 -0.14
CA LYS A 176 -23.56 9.44 1.22
C LYS A 176 -22.22 9.98 1.71
N PHE A 177 -21.15 9.85 0.92
CA PHE A 177 -19.84 10.42 1.26
C PHE A 177 -19.90 11.94 1.14
N ASP A 178 -19.35 12.63 2.13
CA ASP A 178 -19.17 14.08 2.10
C ASP A 178 -18.11 14.47 1.08
N ALA A 179 -17.08 13.64 0.90
CA ALA A 179 -16.03 13.87 -0.07
C ALA A 179 -15.42 12.57 -0.59
N VAL A 180 -15.12 12.55 -1.88
CA VAL A 180 -14.53 11.38 -2.55
C VAL A 180 -13.28 11.79 -3.31
N SER A 181 -12.19 11.09 -3.05
CA SER A 181 -10.97 11.17 -3.84
C SER A 181 -10.38 9.79 -4.11
N VAL A 182 -9.69 9.68 -5.24
CA VAL A 182 -9.14 8.42 -5.77
C VAL A 182 -7.69 8.58 -6.17
N ARG A 183 -6.94 7.49 -6.16
CA ARG A 183 -5.47 7.48 -6.38
C ARG A 183 -5.09 7.43 -7.86
N GLU A 184 -5.91 6.78 -8.68
CA GLU A 184 -5.71 6.64 -10.12
C GLU A 184 -6.55 7.64 -10.91
N TRP A 185 -6.04 8.12 -12.05
CA TRP A 185 -6.84 9.00 -12.91
C TRP A 185 -8.05 8.25 -13.48
N SER A 186 -7.88 6.98 -13.87
CA SER A 186 -8.95 6.14 -14.44
C SER A 186 -10.08 5.90 -13.43
N ALA A 187 -9.75 5.87 -12.14
CA ALA A 187 -10.72 5.73 -11.07
C ALA A 187 -11.71 6.91 -11.00
N VAL A 188 -11.33 8.10 -11.48
CA VAL A 188 -12.25 9.26 -11.58
C VAL A 188 -13.41 8.94 -12.51
N GLU A 189 -13.10 8.32 -13.66
CA GLU A 189 -14.10 7.91 -14.64
C GLU A 189 -14.94 6.75 -14.12
N LEU A 190 -14.32 5.77 -13.44
CA LEU A 190 -15.06 4.67 -12.81
C LEU A 190 -16.08 5.18 -11.78
N CYS A 191 -15.70 6.16 -10.95
CA CYS A 191 -16.60 6.80 -9.99
C CYS A 191 -17.75 7.55 -10.68
N ARG A 192 -17.46 8.31 -11.73
CA ARG A 192 -18.49 9.06 -12.48
C ARG A 192 -19.48 8.10 -13.13
N ASP A 193 -18.98 7.11 -13.87
CA ASP A 193 -19.78 6.30 -14.79
C ASP A 193 -20.56 5.19 -14.07
N ASN A 194 -19.98 4.58 -13.04
CA ASN A 194 -20.61 3.45 -12.34
C ASN A 194 -21.25 3.84 -11.01
N LEU A 195 -20.68 4.82 -10.32
CA LEU A 195 -21.12 5.22 -8.98
C LEU A 195 -21.89 6.55 -8.97
N GLY A 196 -21.87 7.32 -10.06
CA GLY A 196 -22.57 8.60 -10.16
C GLY A 196 -22.10 9.63 -9.14
N VAL A 197 -20.82 9.61 -8.78
CA VAL A 197 -20.19 10.59 -7.87
C VAL A 197 -18.97 11.22 -8.52
N ALA A 198 -18.73 12.50 -8.22
CA ALA A 198 -17.49 13.17 -8.60
C ALA A 198 -16.39 12.77 -7.61
N ALA A 199 -15.24 12.33 -8.14
CA ALA A 199 -14.06 12.01 -7.36
C ALA A 199 -12.91 12.94 -7.74
N GLN A 200 -12.16 13.43 -6.75
CA GLN A 200 -10.93 14.18 -6.99
C GLN A 200 -9.74 13.21 -7.13
N TRP A 201 -8.91 13.39 -8.16
CA TRP A 201 -7.67 12.64 -8.29
C TRP A 201 -6.60 13.19 -7.35
N LEU A 202 -6.20 12.41 -6.36
CA LEU A 202 -5.25 12.81 -5.32
C LEU A 202 -4.09 11.83 -5.20
N ILE A 203 -2.99 12.34 -4.67
CA ILE A 203 -1.76 11.59 -4.44
C ILE A 203 -1.87 10.64 -3.25
N ASP A 204 -1.08 9.56 -3.27
CA ASP A 204 -0.95 8.62 -2.16
C ASP A 204 -0.52 9.33 -0.85
N PRO A 205 -1.07 8.96 0.32
CA PRO A 205 -0.77 9.60 1.60
C PRO A 205 0.71 9.56 1.97
N THR A 206 1.48 8.59 1.47
CA THR A 206 2.94 8.56 1.66
C THR A 206 3.66 9.79 1.10
N LEU A 207 3.08 10.46 0.11
CA LEU A 207 3.66 11.67 -0.50
C LEU A 207 3.08 12.96 0.12
N LEU A 208 2.17 12.87 1.11
CA LEU A 208 1.72 14.02 1.91
C LEU A 208 2.77 14.45 2.93
N LEU A 209 3.65 13.53 3.30
CA LEU A 209 4.75 13.75 4.22
C LEU A 209 6.00 14.17 3.45
N GLU A 210 6.90 14.83 4.17
CA GLU A 210 8.22 15.19 3.66
C GLU A 210 9.23 14.06 3.96
N PRO A 211 10.35 13.96 3.22
CA PRO A 211 11.39 12.98 3.50
C PRO A 211 11.85 12.97 4.97
N GLU A 212 11.91 14.14 5.61
CA GLU A 212 12.30 14.34 7.01
C GLU A 212 11.35 13.64 8.00
N ASP A 213 10.09 13.40 7.60
CA ASP A 213 9.14 12.66 8.44
C ASP A 213 9.46 11.17 8.52
N TYR A 214 10.25 10.65 7.58
CA TYR A 214 10.69 9.26 7.53
C TYR A 214 12.10 9.08 8.09
N GLU A 215 12.90 10.14 8.23
CA GLU A 215 14.28 10.09 8.75
C GLU A 215 14.39 9.37 10.11
N PRO A 216 13.50 9.58 11.10
CA PRO A 216 13.58 8.85 12.36
C PRO A 216 13.43 7.33 12.18
N LEU A 217 12.58 6.89 11.24
CA LEU A 217 12.42 5.46 10.94
C LEU A 217 13.65 4.91 10.20
N ILE A 218 14.24 5.69 9.30
CA ILE A 218 15.46 5.30 8.55
C ILE A 218 16.65 5.15 9.52
N ALA A 219 16.77 6.06 10.49
CA ALA A 219 17.85 6.03 11.49
C ALA A 219 17.80 4.82 12.44
N GLU A 220 16.62 4.21 12.59
CA GLU A 220 16.42 2.98 13.37
C GLU A 220 16.72 1.69 12.58
N GLY A 221 17.06 1.80 11.29
CA GLY A 221 17.42 0.65 10.45
C GLY A 221 18.66 -0.08 10.98
N GLU A 222 18.60 -1.42 10.98
CA GLU A 222 19.60 -2.27 11.65
C GLU A 222 21.00 -2.29 11.00
N GLU A 223 21.14 -1.83 9.74
CA GLU A 223 22.40 -1.95 8.98
C GLU A 223 22.83 -0.61 8.36
N CYS A 224 24.08 -0.21 8.60
CA CYS A 224 24.73 0.81 7.80
C CYS A 224 25.04 0.20 6.42
N LEU A 225 24.01 0.08 5.58
CA LEU A 225 24.16 -0.39 4.22
C LEU A 225 25.04 0.62 3.46
N ASP A 226 26.05 0.12 2.76
CA ASP A 226 26.85 0.89 1.79
C ASP A 226 25.90 1.69 0.88
N THR A 227 26.21 2.94 0.54
CA THR A 227 25.31 3.78 -0.28
C THR A 227 25.44 3.51 -1.79
N ASP A 228 26.35 2.62 -2.20
CA ASP A 228 26.62 2.34 -3.62
C ASP A 228 26.07 0.97 -4.04
N TYR A 229 24.76 0.88 -4.30
CA TYR A 229 24.14 -0.30 -4.92
C TYR A 229 22.90 0.03 -5.76
N VAL A 230 22.55 -0.90 -6.65
CA VAL A 230 21.23 -0.95 -7.28
C VAL A 230 20.30 -1.78 -6.40
N LEU A 231 19.24 -1.14 -5.90
CA LEU A 231 18.22 -1.84 -5.13
C LEU A 231 17.27 -2.59 -6.07
N SER A 232 17.17 -3.90 -5.94
CA SER A 232 16.12 -4.71 -6.56
C SER A 232 15.02 -5.01 -5.55
N TYR A 233 13.88 -4.35 -5.70
CA TYR A 233 12.68 -4.62 -4.90
C TYR A 233 11.55 -5.15 -5.79
N VAL A 234 11.57 -6.47 -5.99
CA VAL A 234 10.66 -7.20 -6.87
C VAL A 234 9.77 -8.14 -6.06
N LEU A 235 8.47 -7.86 -6.04
CA LEU A 235 7.39 -8.58 -5.37
C LEU A 235 7.01 -9.87 -6.10
N ASP A 236 6.98 -9.88 -7.43
CA ASP A 236 6.70 -11.08 -8.23
C ASP A 236 7.97 -11.53 -8.95
N PRO A 237 8.75 -12.46 -8.37
CA PRO A 237 10.02 -12.88 -8.94
C PRO A 237 9.81 -13.54 -10.30
N ALA A 238 10.46 -12.99 -11.31
CA ALA A 238 10.58 -13.58 -12.63
C ALA A 238 12.04 -13.46 -13.08
N PRO A 239 12.60 -14.46 -13.81
CA PRO A 239 13.96 -14.40 -14.32
C PRO A 239 14.25 -13.09 -15.08
N GLU A 240 13.29 -12.63 -15.87
CA GLU A 240 13.39 -11.38 -16.62
C GLU A 240 13.64 -10.16 -15.73
N LYS A 241 12.93 -10.02 -14.60
CA LYS A 241 13.11 -8.90 -13.68
C LYS A 241 14.48 -8.89 -13.00
N ARG A 242 15.03 -10.08 -12.76
CA ARG A 242 16.42 -10.22 -12.28
C ARG A 242 17.41 -9.78 -13.35
N ILE A 243 17.20 -10.17 -14.60
CA ILE A 243 18.03 -9.73 -15.73
C ILE A 243 17.99 -8.19 -15.86
N ILE A 244 16.82 -7.56 -15.65
CA ILE A 244 16.71 -6.09 -15.62
C ILE A 244 17.62 -5.52 -14.52
N ALA A 245 17.47 -5.99 -13.28
CA ALA A 245 18.28 -5.49 -12.17
C ALA A 245 19.79 -5.68 -12.39
N ASP A 246 20.20 -6.87 -12.84
CA ASP A 246 21.61 -7.20 -13.11
C ASP A 246 22.18 -6.34 -14.26
N SER A 247 21.40 -6.13 -15.33
CA SER A 247 21.76 -5.26 -16.46
C SER A 247 21.91 -3.80 -16.04
N VAL A 248 21.02 -3.31 -15.18
CA VAL A 248 21.10 -1.95 -14.63
C VAL A 248 22.32 -1.82 -13.72
N GLY A 249 22.59 -2.82 -12.86
CA GLY A 249 23.81 -2.87 -12.03
C GLY A 249 25.09 -2.78 -12.85
N GLN A 250 25.17 -3.56 -13.94
CA GLN A 250 26.30 -3.50 -14.88
C GLN A 250 26.44 -2.12 -15.54
N SER A 251 25.35 -1.52 -15.98
CA SER A 251 25.36 -0.19 -16.63
C SER A 251 25.75 0.93 -15.67
N VAL A 252 25.26 0.89 -14.43
CA VAL A 252 25.57 1.87 -13.37
C VAL A 252 26.97 1.65 -12.79
N GLY A 253 27.51 0.43 -12.90
CA GLY A 253 28.82 0.03 -12.40
C GLY A 253 28.83 -0.33 -10.92
N THR A 254 27.72 -0.85 -10.38
CA THR A 254 27.63 -1.27 -8.98
C THR A 254 26.82 -2.58 -8.81
N GLY A 255 26.95 -3.20 -7.64
CA GLY A 255 26.27 -4.45 -7.30
C GLY A 255 24.75 -4.29 -7.13
N VAL A 256 24.03 -5.40 -7.26
CA VAL A 256 22.58 -5.47 -7.01
C VAL A 256 22.34 -5.99 -5.60
N PHE A 257 21.61 -5.22 -4.80
CA PHE A 257 21.15 -5.59 -3.47
C PHE A 257 19.63 -5.82 -3.48
N SER A 258 19.14 -6.87 -2.81
CA SER A 258 17.72 -7.24 -2.82
C SER A 258 17.15 -7.25 -1.41
N ILE A 259 16.20 -6.35 -1.12
CA ILE A 259 15.56 -6.22 0.20
C ILE A 259 14.27 -7.06 0.31
N LYS A 260 14.42 -8.38 0.37
CA LYS A 260 13.31 -9.33 0.57
C LYS A 260 13.81 -10.62 1.22
N PRO A 261 12.89 -11.43 1.80
CA PRO A 261 13.25 -12.79 2.19
C PRO A 261 13.92 -13.55 1.05
N GLU A 262 15.05 -14.21 1.33
CA GLU A 262 15.77 -15.01 0.34
C GLU A 262 14.90 -16.17 -0.19
N LEU A 263 14.07 -16.72 0.70
CA LEU A 263 13.26 -17.91 0.43
C LEU A 263 11.88 -17.79 1.09
N SER A 264 10.87 -18.42 0.49
CA SER A 264 9.56 -18.64 1.12
C SER A 264 9.64 -19.72 2.20
N ILE A 265 8.78 -19.64 3.21
CA ILE A 265 8.67 -20.61 4.31
C ILE A 265 8.45 -22.05 3.83
N THR A 266 7.86 -22.23 2.65
CA THR A 266 7.62 -23.54 2.03
C THR A 266 8.87 -24.10 1.33
N GLN A 267 9.87 -23.27 1.03
CA GLN A 267 11.10 -23.64 0.32
C GLN A 267 12.24 -24.04 1.27
N VAL A 268 12.06 -23.84 2.57
CA VAL A 268 13.06 -24.13 3.62
C VAL A 268 12.58 -25.22 4.57
N ARG A 269 13.51 -25.88 5.27
CA ARG A 269 13.16 -26.72 6.42
C ARG A 269 12.87 -25.81 7.62
N VAL A 270 12.17 -26.34 8.64
CA VAL A 270 11.75 -25.57 9.82
C VAL A 270 12.93 -24.87 10.50
N LYS A 271 14.10 -25.52 10.57
CA LYS A 271 15.33 -24.98 11.18
C LYS A 271 15.93 -23.75 10.46
N ASP A 272 15.59 -23.55 9.18
CA ASP A 272 16.16 -22.50 8.34
C ASP A 272 15.18 -21.31 8.15
N THR A 273 14.16 -21.20 9.02
CA THR A 273 13.09 -20.17 8.92
C THR A 273 13.62 -18.74 9.06
N SER A 274 14.82 -18.52 9.61
CA SER A 274 15.45 -17.20 9.67
C SER A 274 15.68 -16.56 8.29
N LYS A 275 15.98 -17.36 7.26
CA LYS A 275 16.16 -16.91 5.87
C LYS A 275 14.89 -16.43 5.19
N CYS A 276 13.75 -16.68 5.83
CA CYS A 276 12.45 -16.28 5.34
C CYS A 276 11.96 -14.97 5.95
N ARG A 277 12.67 -14.42 6.96
CA ARG A 277 12.22 -13.23 7.68
C ARG A 277 12.12 -12.03 6.76
N TYR A 278 11.02 -11.30 6.89
CA TYR A 278 10.87 -10.01 6.25
C TYR A 278 11.76 -9.00 6.98
N PRO A 279 12.54 -8.20 6.25
CA PRO A 279 13.15 -6.99 6.80
C PRO A 279 12.14 -6.11 7.54
N SER A 280 12.62 -5.32 8.50
CA SER A 280 11.80 -4.31 9.16
C SER A 280 11.39 -3.20 8.18
N ILE A 281 10.41 -2.39 8.55
CA ILE A 281 10.00 -1.23 7.75
C ILE A 281 11.14 -0.19 7.72
N GLU A 282 11.82 -0.04 8.84
CA GLU A 282 12.99 0.80 9.05
C GLU A 282 14.12 0.42 8.07
N SER A 283 14.53 -0.85 8.04
CA SER A 283 15.54 -1.34 7.08
C SER A 283 15.06 -1.27 5.63
N TRP A 284 13.76 -1.43 5.37
CA TRP A 284 13.20 -1.27 4.04
C TRP A 284 13.31 0.19 3.57
N LEU A 285 12.91 1.16 4.39
CA LEU A 285 13.04 2.58 4.08
C LEU A 285 14.51 2.98 3.88
N GLN A 286 15.39 2.52 4.78
CA GLN A 286 16.83 2.73 4.69
C GLN A 286 17.42 2.19 3.38
N ALA A 287 16.96 1.02 2.92
CA ALA A 287 17.41 0.45 1.65
C ALA A 287 17.05 1.34 0.45
N PHE A 288 15.84 1.91 0.42
CA PHE A 288 15.46 2.87 -0.62
C PHE A 288 16.23 4.18 -0.49
N HIS A 289 16.36 4.70 0.73
CA HIS A 289 17.06 5.95 1.01
C HIS A 289 18.56 5.89 0.65
N ASN A 290 19.22 4.75 0.83
CA ASN A 290 20.66 4.63 0.57
C ASN A 290 20.98 4.16 -0.86
N ALA A 291 19.99 3.66 -1.62
CA ALA A 291 20.22 3.15 -2.97
C ALA A 291 20.78 4.23 -3.91
N ARG A 292 21.67 3.82 -4.81
CA ARG A 292 22.14 4.63 -5.94
C ARG A 292 21.15 4.62 -7.11
N PHE A 293 20.49 3.48 -7.31
CA PHE A 293 19.45 3.28 -8.32
C PHE A 293 18.44 2.24 -7.81
N VAL A 294 17.18 2.32 -8.24
CA VAL A 294 16.14 1.36 -7.86
C VAL A 294 15.53 0.66 -9.08
N VAL A 295 15.37 -0.66 -8.99
CA VAL A 295 14.59 -1.46 -9.93
C VAL A 295 13.47 -2.15 -9.15
N THR A 296 12.21 -1.83 -9.46
CA THR A 296 11.07 -2.32 -8.67
C THR A 296 9.83 -2.59 -9.49
N ASP A 297 9.04 -3.59 -9.09
CA ASP A 297 7.67 -3.83 -9.61
C ASP A 297 6.61 -3.45 -8.56
N SER A 298 7.00 -2.72 -7.52
CA SER A 298 6.14 -2.28 -6.44
C SER A 298 5.72 -0.83 -6.67
N PHE A 299 4.41 -0.59 -6.56
CA PHE A 299 3.86 0.77 -6.56
C PHE A 299 4.51 1.62 -5.48
N HIS A 300 4.55 1.12 -4.23
CA HIS A 300 5.17 1.86 -3.14
C HIS A 300 6.70 1.91 -3.27
N GLY A 301 7.34 0.93 -3.92
CA GLY A 301 8.75 1.05 -4.27
C GLY A 301 9.01 2.23 -5.20
N THR A 302 8.13 2.44 -6.17
CA THR A 302 8.20 3.59 -7.10
C THR A 302 7.96 4.91 -6.37
N VAL A 303 6.92 4.96 -5.54
CA VAL A 303 6.61 6.11 -4.68
C VAL A 303 7.81 6.52 -3.81
N PHE A 304 8.43 5.58 -3.10
CA PHE A 304 9.57 5.89 -2.23
C PHE A 304 10.85 6.18 -3.01
N SER A 305 10.98 5.68 -4.25
CA SER A 305 12.06 6.11 -5.15
C SER A 305 11.91 7.58 -5.54
N ILE A 306 10.68 8.02 -5.84
CA ILE A 306 10.37 9.43 -6.10
C ILE A 306 10.62 10.27 -4.86
N LEU A 307 10.08 9.86 -3.70
CA LEU A 307 10.20 10.61 -2.44
C LEU A 307 11.65 10.83 -2.00
N PHE A 308 12.52 9.83 -2.18
CA PHE A 308 13.94 9.91 -1.80
C PHE A 308 14.86 10.33 -2.96
N ASN A 309 14.31 10.85 -4.06
CA ASN A 309 15.06 11.32 -5.23
C ASN A 309 16.03 10.27 -5.79
N LYS A 310 15.59 9.01 -5.89
CA LYS A 310 16.41 7.90 -6.40
C LYS A 310 16.09 7.63 -7.86
N PRO A 311 17.10 7.64 -8.75
CA PRO A 311 16.90 7.17 -10.12
C PRO A 311 16.33 5.75 -10.11
N PHE A 312 15.34 5.48 -10.96
CA PHE A 312 14.63 4.21 -10.89
C PHE A 312 14.13 3.71 -12.25
N ILE A 313 13.82 2.41 -12.29
CA ILE A 313 13.01 1.76 -13.32
C ILE A 313 11.88 1.01 -12.61
N ALA A 314 10.64 1.35 -12.97
CA ALA A 314 9.45 0.65 -12.52
C ALA A 314 9.08 -0.43 -13.55
N ILE A 315 8.92 -1.67 -13.11
CA ILE A 315 8.54 -2.79 -13.97
C ILE A 315 7.04 -3.01 -13.84
N GLY A 316 6.33 -2.74 -14.92
CA GLY A 316 4.90 -2.95 -15.04
C GLY A 316 4.52 -4.42 -14.89
N ASN A 317 3.37 -4.68 -14.26
CA ASN A 317 2.74 -5.99 -14.23
C ASN A 317 1.26 -5.85 -14.58
N SER A 318 0.91 -6.14 -15.84
CA SER A 318 -0.47 -6.08 -16.35
C SER A 318 -1.46 -6.86 -15.49
N ALA A 319 -1.07 -8.02 -14.96
CA ALA A 319 -1.93 -8.84 -14.10
C ALA A 319 -2.24 -8.21 -12.73
N ARG A 320 -1.44 -7.23 -12.27
CA ARG A 320 -1.60 -6.55 -10.97
C ARG A 320 -2.12 -5.12 -11.09
N GLY A 321 -2.44 -4.70 -12.32
CA GLY A 321 -2.98 -3.38 -12.64
C GLY A 321 -1.88 -2.35 -12.89
N MET A 322 -1.78 -1.92 -14.14
CA MET A 322 -0.85 -0.89 -14.62
C MET A 322 -1.32 0.53 -14.29
N ALA A 323 -2.63 0.73 -14.20
CA ALA A 323 -3.27 2.03 -14.02
C ALA A 323 -2.66 2.85 -12.86
N ARG A 324 -2.25 2.20 -11.77
CA ARG A 324 -1.60 2.86 -10.63
C ARG A 324 -0.22 3.44 -10.97
N PHE A 325 0.60 2.69 -11.70
CA PHE A 325 1.93 3.16 -12.12
C PHE A 325 1.79 4.26 -13.17
N GLU A 326 0.93 4.07 -14.16
CA GLU A 326 0.68 5.05 -15.22
C GLU A 326 0.16 6.38 -14.63
N SER A 327 -0.79 6.30 -13.70
CA SER A 327 -1.30 7.46 -12.98
C SER A 327 -0.20 8.17 -12.21
N LEU A 328 0.54 7.45 -11.36
CA LEU A 328 1.62 8.05 -10.57
C LEU A 328 2.67 8.72 -11.45
N LEU A 329 3.20 8.00 -12.43
CA LEU A 329 4.32 8.49 -13.23
C LEU A 329 3.92 9.62 -14.17
N SER A 330 2.68 9.63 -14.67
CA SER A 330 2.18 10.74 -15.49
C SER A 330 2.07 12.05 -14.70
N GLN A 331 1.70 12.01 -13.41
CA GLN A 331 1.69 13.21 -12.55
C GLN A 331 3.06 13.88 -12.46
N PHE A 332 4.13 13.08 -12.44
CA PHE A 332 5.50 13.59 -12.34
C PHE A 332 6.16 13.85 -13.70
N GLY A 333 5.59 13.34 -14.79
CA GLY A 333 6.24 13.34 -16.10
C GLY A 333 7.43 12.37 -16.16
N LEU A 334 7.25 11.20 -15.55
CA LEU A 334 8.25 10.11 -15.43
C LEU A 334 7.75 8.82 -16.10
N SER A 335 6.80 8.92 -17.05
CA SER A 335 6.17 7.77 -17.69
C SER A 335 7.16 6.87 -18.43
N GLU A 336 8.27 7.42 -18.91
CA GLU A 336 9.38 6.68 -19.54
C GLU A 336 10.10 5.73 -18.58
N ARG A 337 9.92 5.90 -17.26
CA ARG A 337 10.49 5.02 -16.23
C ARG A 337 9.71 3.72 -16.06
N LEU A 338 8.52 3.61 -16.67
CA LEU A 338 7.73 2.39 -16.67
C LEU A 338 8.13 1.49 -17.83
N VAL A 339 8.65 0.30 -17.51
CA VAL A 339 9.06 -0.71 -18.49
C VAL A 339 8.24 -1.98 -18.31
N GLU A 340 7.96 -2.68 -19.39
CA GLU A 340 7.27 -3.98 -19.33
C GLU A 340 8.23 -5.16 -19.51
N SER A 341 9.37 -4.93 -20.15
CA SER A 341 10.33 -5.98 -20.50
C SER A 341 11.75 -5.44 -20.58
N MET A 342 12.72 -6.35 -20.64
CA MET A 342 14.13 -6.02 -20.91
C MET A 342 14.34 -5.16 -22.17
N ARG A 343 13.45 -5.28 -23.17
CA ARG A 343 13.57 -4.55 -24.44
C ARG A 343 13.39 -3.04 -24.30
N ASN A 344 12.71 -2.61 -23.24
CA ASN A 344 12.46 -1.20 -22.96
C ASN A 344 13.60 -0.57 -22.14
N VAL A 345 14.52 -1.38 -21.61
CA VAL A 345 15.64 -0.92 -20.78
C VAL A 345 16.83 -0.60 -21.69
N THR A 346 17.09 0.69 -21.91
CA THR A 346 18.22 1.15 -22.71
C THR A 346 19.27 1.86 -21.84
N PRO A 347 20.55 1.92 -22.26
CA PRO A 347 21.56 2.69 -21.55
C PRO A 347 21.16 4.16 -21.38
N GLU A 348 20.51 4.75 -22.39
CA GLU A 348 20.02 6.14 -22.33
C GLU A 348 18.99 6.30 -21.22
N LEU A 349 18.06 5.37 -21.05
CA LEU A 349 17.08 5.39 -19.96
C LEU A 349 17.76 5.29 -18.58
N VAL A 350 18.72 4.37 -18.44
CA VAL A 350 19.44 4.14 -17.18
C VAL A 350 20.27 5.37 -16.77
N HIS A 351 20.91 6.03 -17.74
CA HIS A 351 21.77 7.18 -17.50
C HIS A 351 21.05 8.54 -17.60
N CYS A 352 19.78 8.55 -18.02
CA CYS A 352 18.96 9.76 -18.06
C CYS A 352 18.80 10.32 -16.63
N GLN A 353 19.20 11.57 -16.43
CA GLN A 353 19.03 12.25 -15.15
C GLN A 353 17.59 12.72 -14.97
N ILE A 354 17.00 12.41 -13.82
CA ILE A 354 15.70 12.93 -13.43
C ILE A 354 15.89 14.37 -12.92
N GLN A 355 15.08 15.29 -13.41
CA GLN A 355 15.06 16.69 -12.95
C GLN A 355 14.32 16.78 -11.61
N TRP A 356 15.01 16.45 -10.53
CA TRP A 356 14.41 16.30 -9.20
C TRP A 356 13.75 17.57 -8.68
N ASP A 357 14.30 18.75 -8.96
CA ASP A 357 13.68 20.02 -8.54
C ASP A 357 12.25 20.15 -9.10
N THR A 358 12.07 19.91 -10.40
CA THR A 358 10.73 19.91 -11.04
C THR A 358 9.83 18.80 -10.49
N VAL A 359 10.37 17.61 -10.23
CA VAL A 359 9.59 16.50 -9.65
C VAL A 359 9.13 16.84 -8.24
N ASN A 360 9.99 17.46 -7.43
CA ASN A 360 9.69 17.83 -6.05
C ASN A 360 8.72 19.01 -5.96
N GLU A 361 8.83 20.00 -6.85
CA GLU A 361 7.82 21.06 -6.99
C GLU A 361 6.44 20.49 -7.31
N LYS A 362 6.37 19.54 -8.25
CA LYS A 362 5.11 18.84 -8.58
C LYS A 362 4.60 18.02 -7.39
N ARG A 363 5.48 17.29 -6.69
CA ARG A 363 5.13 16.51 -5.48
C ARG A 363 4.50 17.43 -4.45
N GLU A 364 5.15 18.55 -4.14
CA GLU A 364 4.68 19.49 -3.12
C GLU A 364 3.35 20.14 -3.51
N ALA A 365 3.16 20.51 -4.79
CA ALA A 365 1.89 21.01 -5.27
C ALA A 365 0.76 19.98 -5.11
N LEU A 366 0.99 18.73 -5.53
CA LEU A 366 0.00 17.64 -5.43
C LEU A 366 -0.28 17.26 -3.96
N ALA A 367 0.76 17.21 -3.13
CA ALA A 367 0.65 16.99 -1.70
C ALA A 367 -0.14 18.12 -1.04
N GLY A 368 0.10 19.38 -1.41
CA GLY A 368 -0.66 20.54 -0.97
C GLY A 368 -2.16 20.40 -1.24
N VAL A 369 -2.54 19.95 -2.44
CA VAL A 369 -3.94 19.68 -2.79
C VAL A 369 -4.54 18.55 -1.92
N GLY A 370 -3.80 17.46 -1.70
CA GLY A 370 -4.25 16.36 -0.83
C GLY A 370 -4.40 16.77 0.64
N ARG A 371 -3.44 17.56 1.14
CA ARG A 371 -3.45 18.13 2.48
C ARG A 371 -4.63 19.06 2.70
N GLU A 372 -4.94 19.89 1.71
CA GLU A 372 -6.08 20.81 1.75
C GLU A 372 -7.42 20.06 1.69
N PHE A 373 -7.54 19.04 0.83
CA PHE A 373 -8.71 18.17 0.79
C PHE A 373 -9.02 17.56 2.16
N LEU A 374 -8.01 17.04 2.86
CA LEU A 374 -8.17 16.49 4.21
C LEU A 374 -8.56 17.56 5.23
N LYS A 375 -7.89 18.72 5.25
CA LYS A 375 -8.18 19.81 6.18
C LYS A 375 -9.62 20.31 6.03
N THR A 376 -10.02 20.66 4.80
CA THR A 376 -11.35 21.19 4.49
C THR A 376 -12.45 20.21 4.92
N ASN A 377 -12.29 18.91 4.61
CA ASN A 377 -13.35 17.93 4.85
C ASN A 377 -13.39 17.40 6.29
N ILE A 378 -12.32 17.54 7.07
CA ILE A 378 -12.25 17.07 8.47
C ILE A 378 -12.55 18.19 9.46
N LEU A 379 -11.94 19.36 9.28
CA LEU A 379 -12.00 20.45 10.27
C LEU A 379 -13.17 21.39 10.02
N GLY A 380 -13.76 21.36 8.81
CA GLY A 380 -14.70 22.39 8.35
C GLY A 380 -13.93 23.68 8.06
N GLY A 381 -14.02 24.15 6.81
CA GLY A 381 -13.47 25.45 6.42
C GLY A 381 -14.13 26.62 7.14
#